data_AF-A0A1V1X263-F1
#
_entry.id   AF-A0A1V1X263-F1
#
_cell.length_a   1.000
_cell.length_b   1.000
_cell.length_c   1.000
_cell.angle_alpha   90.00
_cell.angle_beta   90.00
_cell.angle_gamma   90.00
#
_symmetry.space_group_name_H-M   'P 1'
#
loop_
_entity.id
_entity.type
_entity.pdbx_description
1 polymer ?
#
loop_
_entity_poly.entity_id
_entity_poly.type
_entity_poly.pdbx_seq_one_letter_code
_entity_poly.pdbx_strand_id
1 'polypeptide(L)'
;MGKRKTLTWKDPKSGLEWQCDSPGEMTWQAALEYADLLSLDGKSDWRLPTVSDLETLLDRSVLYYELRPIVREDVPFRDTLSYWSSTTFEDHTNNAWIVMFDGAYVLSYYKSNAYHVRCVRG
;
A
#
# COMPACT_ATOMS: atom_id res chain seq x y z
N MET A 1 26.61 -15.69 6.43
CA MET A 1 26.31 -14.25 6.48
C MET A 1 24.86 -14.04 6.08
N GLY A 2 23.97 -13.75 7.03
CA GLY A 2 22.57 -13.44 6.71
C GLY A 2 22.49 -12.12 5.96
N LYS A 3 21.81 -12.09 4.81
CA LYS A 3 21.54 -10.83 4.11
C LYS A 3 20.75 -9.93 5.07
N ARG A 4 21.20 -8.69 5.28
CA ARG A 4 20.43 -7.67 6.02
C ARG A 4 19.08 -7.54 5.32
N LYS A 5 17.99 -7.66 6.08
CA LYS A 5 16.63 -7.39 5.60
C LYS A 5 16.52 -5.90 5.33
N THR A 6 16.13 -5.53 4.11
CA THR A 6 15.91 -4.15 3.72
C THR A 6 14.61 -3.65 4.36
N LEU A 7 14.68 -2.56 5.14
CA LEU A 7 13.52 -1.99 5.84
C LEU A 7 12.62 -1.17 4.92
N THR A 8 13.22 -0.47 3.94
CA THR A 8 12.53 0.42 3.02
C THR A 8 13.03 0.25 1.59
N TRP A 9 12.19 0.55 0.61
CA TRP A 9 12.55 0.46 -0.81
C TRP A 9 12.13 1.73 -1.53
N LYS A 10 13.05 2.31 -2.31
CA LYS A 10 12.76 3.45 -3.16
C LYS A 10 12.27 2.99 -4.52
N ASP A 11 11.04 3.35 -4.84
CA ASP A 11 10.39 3.03 -6.09
C ASP A 11 11.01 3.84 -7.24
N PRO A 12 11.66 3.18 -8.23
CA PRO A 12 12.24 3.89 -9.37
C PRO A 12 11.20 4.51 -10.30
N LYS A 13 9.93 4.07 -10.25
CA LYS A 13 8.85 4.58 -11.12
C LYS A 13 8.18 5.83 -10.55
N SER A 14 7.85 5.83 -9.26
CA SER A 14 7.15 6.95 -8.61
C SER A 14 8.09 7.90 -7.86
N GLY A 15 9.30 7.46 -7.52
CA GLY A 15 10.23 8.20 -6.66
C GLY A 15 9.89 8.10 -5.15
N LEU A 16 8.77 7.48 -4.81
CA LEU A 16 8.30 7.25 -3.45
C LEU A 16 9.17 6.22 -2.74
N GLU A 17 9.27 6.32 -1.42
CA GLU A 17 9.91 5.32 -0.59
C GLU A 17 8.87 4.56 0.23
N TRP A 18 8.93 3.23 0.16
CA TRP A 18 7.94 2.32 0.72
C TRP A 18 8.50 1.51 1.88
N GLN A 19 7.67 1.29 2.89
CA GLN A 19 7.92 0.29 3.92
C GLN A 19 7.91 -1.12 3.29
N CYS A 20 8.93 -1.92 3.55
CA CYS A 20 9.01 -3.29 3.02
C CYS A 20 8.18 -4.31 3.81
N ASP A 21 8.15 -4.18 5.13
CA ASP A 21 7.41 -5.09 6.01
C ASP A 21 6.10 -4.44 6.46
N SER A 22 4.96 -5.03 6.06
CA SER A 22 3.65 -4.61 6.57
C SER A 22 3.55 -4.89 8.07
N PRO A 23 3.01 -3.96 8.89
CA PRO A 23 2.70 -4.23 10.31
C PRO A 23 1.50 -5.16 10.52
N GLY A 24 0.82 -5.58 9.44
CA GLY A 24 -0.40 -6.38 9.50
C GLY A 24 -1.66 -5.55 9.27
N GLU A 25 -2.78 -6.13 9.66
CA GLU A 25 -4.11 -5.54 9.48
C GLU A 25 -4.51 -4.63 10.63
N MET A 26 -5.16 -3.52 10.31
CA MET A 26 -5.77 -2.64 11.31
C MET A 26 -6.93 -1.84 10.72
N THR A 27 -7.70 -1.17 11.58
CA THR A 27 -8.75 -0.24 11.13
C THR A 27 -8.13 0.92 10.39
N TRP A 28 -8.92 1.60 9.55
CA TRP A 28 -8.42 2.72 8.76
C TRP A 28 -7.86 3.86 9.63
N GLN A 29 -8.53 4.16 10.74
CA GLN A 29 -8.07 5.16 11.69
C GLN A 29 -6.74 4.75 12.37
N ALA A 30 -6.63 3.50 12.81
CA ALA A 30 -5.38 2.97 13.37
C ALA A 30 -4.24 2.97 12.34
N ALA A 31 -4.56 2.76 11.05
CA ALA A 31 -3.58 2.80 9.97
C ALA A 31 -2.99 4.19 9.75
N LEU A 32 -3.82 5.23 9.85
CA LEU A 32 -3.37 6.62 9.82
C LEU A 32 -2.47 6.93 11.02
N GLU A 33 -2.92 6.59 12.22
CA GLU A 33 -2.15 6.82 13.46
C GLU A 33 -0.82 6.06 13.46
N TYR A 34 -0.81 4.82 12.97
CA TYR A 34 0.40 4.03 12.78
C TYR A 34 1.38 4.74 11.86
N ALA A 35 0.90 5.23 10.70
CA ALA A 35 1.76 5.89 9.73
C ALA A 35 2.36 7.18 10.30
N ASP A 36 1.55 8.01 10.97
CA ASP A 36 1.98 9.28 11.58
C ASP A 36 3.03 9.08 12.68
N LEU A 37 2.98 7.95 13.39
CA LEU A 37 3.93 7.61 14.46
C LEU A 37 5.12 6.76 13.99
N LEU A 38 5.12 6.31 12.74
CA LEU A 38 6.15 5.41 12.23
C LEU A 38 7.51 6.12 12.15
N SER A 39 8.50 5.59 12.84
CA SER A 39 9.91 5.90 12.62
C SER A 39 10.62 4.68 12.05
N LEU A 40 11.05 4.77 10.79
CA LEU A 40 11.64 3.66 10.05
C LEU A 40 12.83 4.16 9.22
N ASP A 41 13.96 3.46 9.31
CA ASP A 41 15.21 3.81 8.63
C ASP A 41 15.65 5.28 8.85
N GLY A 42 15.46 5.76 10.09
CA GLY A 42 15.80 7.13 10.49
C GLY A 42 14.86 8.23 9.97
N LYS A 43 13.72 7.87 9.36
CA LYS A 43 12.72 8.80 8.81
C LYS A 43 11.41 8.71 9.57
N SER A 44 10.68 9.82 9.68
CA SER A 44 9.42 9.93 10.42
C SER A 44 8.29 10.62 9.65
N ASP A 45 8.49 10.92 8.37
CA ASP A 45 7.54 11.55 7.45
C ASP A 45 6.75 10.50 6.65
N TRP A 46 6.38 9.40 7.30
CA TRP A 46 5.61 8.33 6.71
C TRP A 46 4.12 8.68 6.72
N ARG A 47 3.40 8.23 5.69
CA ARG A 47 1.95 8.37 5.57
C ARG A 47 1.33 7.06 5.08
N LEU A 48 0.03 6.93 5.29
CA LEU A 48 -0.77 5.94 4.59
C LEU A 48 -0.89 6.36 3.10
N PRO A 49 -0.61 5.46 2.14
CA PRO A 49 -0.56 5.79 0.72
C PRO A 49 -1.95 6.18 0.21
N THR A 50 -2.01 7.01 -0.82
CA THR A 50 -3.26 7.24 -1.55
C THR A 50 -3.59 6.06 -2.48
N VAL A 51 -4.78 6.05 -3.08
CA VAL A 51 -5.12 5.02 -4.10
C VAL A 51 -4.12 5.11 -5.25
N SER A 52 -3.83 6.33 -5.71
CA SER A 52 -2.89 6.58 -6.80
C SER A 52 -1.48 6.09 -6.48
N ASP A 53 -1.02 6.22 -5.23
CA ASP A 53 0.28 5.71 -4.81
C ASP A 53 0.34 4.18 -4.93
N LEU A 54 -0.66 3.47 -4.37
CA LEU A 54 -0.75 2.01 -4.44
C LEU A 54 -0.84 1.50 -5.87
N GLU A 55 -1.57 2.21 -6.73
CA GLU A 55 -1.69 1.91 -8.16
C GLU A 55 -0.35 1.94 -8.91
N THR A 56 0.63 2.74 -8.45
CA THR A 56 1.96 2.77 -9.08
C THR A 56 2.73 1.45 -8.92
N LEU A 57 2.40 0.65 -7.90
CA LEU A 57 3.02 -0.64 -7.62
C LEU A 57 2.53 -1.75 -8.56
N LEU A 58 1.42 -1.53 -9.26
CA LEU A 58 0.84 -2.50 -10.20
C LEU A 58 1.43 -2.33 -11.61
N ASP A 59 1.62 -3.45 -12.29
CA ASP A 59 1.93 -3.52 -13.71
C ASP A 59 0.64 -3.54 -14.54
N ARG A 60 0.22 -2.35 -15.00
CA ARG A 60 -0.94 -2.17 -15.88
C ARG A 60 -0.59 -2.24 -17.37
N SER A 61 0.62 -2.66 -17.75
CA SER A 61 0.99 -2.81 -19.17
C SER A 61 0.35 -4.05 -19.83
N VAL A 62 -0.09 -5.02 -19.02
CA VAL A 62 -0.75 -6.25 -19.47
C VAL A 62 -2.24 -6.21 -19.11
N LEU A 63 -3.05 -5.63 -20.00
CA LEU A 63 -4.52 -5.61 -19.86
C LEU A 63 -5.23 -6.50 -20.90
N TYR A 64 -4.55 -7.51 -21.46
CA TYR A 64 -5.20 -8.39 -22.41
C TYR A 64 -6.01 -9.46 -21.68
N TYR A 65 -7.28 -9.54 -22.08
CA TYR A 65 -8.41 -10.47 -21.86
C TYR A 65 -8.38 -11.60 -20.79
N GLU A 66 -7.24 -12.06 -20.28
CA GLU A 66 -7.15 -13.17 -19.32
C GLU A 66 -6.21 -12.93 -18.13
N LEU A 67 -5.42 -11.84 -18.12
CA LEU A 67 -4.48 -11.55 -17.04
C LEU A 67 -4.88 -10.30 -16.26
N ARG A 68 -5.04 -10.45 -14.94
CA ARG A 68 -5.23 -9.33 -14.03
C ARG A 68 -3.87 -8.67 -13.77
N PRO A 69 -3.79 -7.32 -13.61
CA PRO A 69 -2.54 -6.65 -13.26
C PRO A 69 -1.92 -7.28 -12.01
N ILE A 70 -0.62 -7.55 -12.08
CA ILE A 70 0.19 -8.07 -10.96
C ILE A 70 1.02 -6.94 -10.38
N VAL A 71 1.54 -7.12 -9.17
CA VAL A 71 2.56 -6.21 -8.62
C VAL A 71 3.81 -6.27 -9.48
N ARG A 72 4.40 -5.11 -9.81
CA ARG A 72 5.58 -5.01 -10.67
C ARG A 72 6.74 -5.86 -10.15
N GLU A 73 7.50 -6.45 -11.07
CA GLU A 73 8.62 -7.37 -10.75
C GLU A 73 9.71 -6.74 -9.88
N ASP A 74 9.93 -5.42 -10.00
CA ASP A 74 10.95 -4.68 -9.25
C ASP A 74 10.56 -4.38 -7.79
N VAL A 75 9.29 -4.61 -7.42
CA VAL A 75 8.82 -4.45 -6.04
C VAL A 75 9.35 -5.62 -5.18
N PRO A 76 10.08 -5.36 -4.07
CA PRO A 76 10.70 -6.43 -3.28
C PRO A 76 9.75 -7.09 -2.27
N PHE A 77 8.56 -6.54 -2.07
CA PHE A 77 7.55 -6.97 -1.09
C PHE A 77 6.26 -7.45 -1.76
N ARG A 78 6.39 -8.22 -2.84
CA ARG A 78 5.25 -8.76 -3.59
C ARG A 78 4.43 -9.72 -2.75
N ASP A 79 3.13 -9.49 -2.72
CA ASP A 79 2.11 -10.35 -2.13
C ASP A 79 0.77 -10.15 -2.87
N THR A 80 -0.25 -10.86 -2.42
CA THR A 80 -1.62 -10.80 -2.97
C THR A 80 -2.61 -10.20 -1.96
N LEU A 81 -2.12 -9.39 -1.02
CA LEU A 81 -2.92 -8.84 0.06
C LEU A 81 -3.70 -7.59 -0.39
N SER A 82 -4.52 -7.07 0.51
CA SER A 82 -5.33 -5.87 0.27
C SER A 82 -4.91 -4.75 1.21
N TYR A 83 -4.60 -3.59 0.64
CA TYR A 83 -4.00 -2.49 1.37
C TYR A 83 -4.93 -1.29 1.49
N TRP A 84 -5.02 -0.73 2.69
CA TRP A 84 -5.69 0.54 2.92
C TRP A 84 -5.04 1.67 2.13
N SER A 85 -5.89 2.52 1.56
CA SER A 85 -5.52 3.86 1.09
C SER A 85 -6.00 4.93 2.08
N SER A 86 -5.30 6.06 2.18
CA SER A 86 -5.73 7.28 2.87
C SER A 86 -6.88 8.02 2.17
N THR A 87 -7.32 7.57 1.01
CA THR A 87 -8.41 8.18 0.26
C THR A 87 -9.77 7.71 0.79
N THR A 88 -10.55 8.65 1.35
CA THR A 88 -11.95 8.41 1.74
C THR A 88 -12.82 8.22 0.49
N PHE A 89 -13.81 7.34 0.56
CA PHE A 89 -14.80 7.19 -0.51
C PHE A 89 -15.84 8.30 -0.42
N GLU A 90 -15.98 9.09 -1.48
CA GLU A 90 -16.75 10.34 -1.46
C GLU A 90 -18.25 10.12 -1.26
N ASP A 91 -18.84 9.10 -1.91
CA ASP A 91 -20.27 8.83 -1.81
C ASP A 91 -20.68 8.32 -0.42
N HIS A 92 -19.77 7.64 0.29
CA HIS A 92 -20.01 7.07 1.61
C HIS A 92 -18.77 7.24 2.50
N THR A 93 -18.70 8.36 3.22
CA THR A 93 -17.50 8.77 3.98
C THR A 93 -17.14 7.90 5.18
N ASN A 94 -18.04 6.99 5.57
CA ASN A 94 -17.76 5.89 6.50
C ASN A 94 -16.83 4.83 5.87
N ASN A 95 -16.59 4.89 4.57
CA ASN A 95 -15.72 4.00 3.83
C ASN A 95 -14.42 4.71 3.40
N ALA A 96 -13.39 3.91 3.18
CA ALA A 96 -12.18 4.31 2.48
C ALA A 96 -11.88 3.30 1.37
N TRP A 97 -11.05 3.70 0.42
CA TRP A 97 -10.61 2.81 -0.65
C TRP A 97 -9.54 1.83 -0.15
N ILE A 98 -9.58 0.60 -0.68
CA ILE A 98 -8.50 -0.36 -0.63
C ILE A 98 -8.05 -0.69 -2.05
N VAL A 99 -6.79 -1.11 -2.18
CA VAL A 99 -6.28 -1.74 -3.41
C VAL A 99 -5.96 -3.20 -3.11
N MET A 100 -6.62 -4.10 -3.83
CA MET A 100 -6.42 -5.55 -3.72
C MET A 100 -5.36 -5.98 -4.74
N PHE A 101 -4.22 -6.47 -4.27
CA PHE A 101 -3.17 -6.97 -5.17
C PHE A 101 -3.51 -8.33 -5.76
N ASP A 102 -4.41 -9.09 -5.12
CA ASP A 102 -5.11 -10.20 -5.78
C ASP A 102 -6.11 -9.67 -6.80
N GLY A 103 -5.64 -9.47 -8.02
CA GLY A 103 -6.48 -9.12 -9.15
C GLY A 103 -6.66 -7.62 -9.42
N ALA A 104 -5.92 -6.76 -8.73
CA ALA A 104 -5.84 -5.31 -8.98
C ALA A 104 -7.20 -4.58 -8.91
N TYR A 105 -8.02 -4.93 -7.93
CA TYR A 105 -9.29 -4.25 -7.67
C TYR A 105 -9.10 -3.03 -6.79
N VAL A 106 -9.88 -1.98 -7.09
CA VAL A 106 -10.05 -0.80 -6.25
C VAL A 106 -11.48 -0.79 -5.74
N LEU A 107 -11.65 -1.00 -4.45
CA LEU A 107 -12.96 -1.18 -3.80
C LEU A 107 -13.04 -0.32 -2.54
N SER A 108 -14.25 0.08 -2.16
CA SER A 108 -14.47 0.84 -0.93
C SER A 108 -15.08 -0.03 0.17
N TYR A 109 -14.57 0.11 1.39
CA TYR A 109 -15.03 -0.66 2.56
C TYR A 109 -15.11 0.21 3.80
N TYR A 110 -15.94 -0.22 4.78
CA TYR A 110 -16.09 0.47 6.06
C TYR A 110 -14.75 0.66 6.76
N LYS A 111 -14.50 1.87 7.25
CA LYS A 111 -13.27 2.25 7.98
C LYS A 111 -13.05 1.44 9.27
N SER A 112 -14.09 0.77 9.77
CA SER A 112 -14.04 -0.15 10.91
C SER A 112 -13.49 -1.54 10.57
N ASN A 113 -13.39 -1.90 9.30
CA ASN A 113 -12.81 -3.18 8.88
C ASN A 113 -11.29 -3.17 9.05
N ALA A 114 -10.69 -4.35 9.19
CA ALA A 114 -9.24 -4.51 9.23
C ALA A 114 -8.72 -4.88 7.84
N TYR A 115 -7.72 -4.14 7.35
CA TYR A 115 -6.96 -4.45 6.13
C TYR A 115 -5.48 -4.12 6.34
N HIS A 116 -4.62 -4.69 5.49
CA HIS A 116 -3.18 -4.50 5.60
C HIS A 116 -2.76 -3.05 5.39
N VAL A 117 -1.67 -2.68 6.05
CA VAL A 117 -1.05 -1.36 5.96
C VAL A 117 0.32 -1.47 5.30
N ARG A 118 0.67 -0.47 4.51
CA ARG A 118 2.03 -0.30 3.99
C ARG A 118 2.28 1.19 3.82
N CYS A 119 3.13 1.75 4.67
CA CYS A 119 3.40 3.18 4.65
C CYS A 119 4.31 3.57 3.48
N VAL A 120 4.16 4.82 3.06
CA VAL A 120 4.94 5.45 2.00
C VAL A 120 5.40 6.84 2.45
N ARG A 121 6.48 7.36 1.86
CA ARG A 121 6.95 8.74 2.04
C ARG A 121 7.51 9.31 0.74
N GLY A 122 7.70 10.64 0.72
CA GLY A 122 8.12 11.38 -0.47
C GLY A 122 6.96 11.89 -1.31
#